data_AF-A0A3M8HB90-F1
#
_entry.id   AF-A0A3M8HB90-F1
#
_cell.length_a   1.000
_cell.length_b   1.000
_cell.length_c   1.000
_cell.angle_alpha   90.00
_cell.angle_beta   90.00
_cell.angle_gamma   90.00
#
_symmetry.space_group_name_H-M   'P 1'
#
loop_
_entity.id
_entity.type
_entity.pdbx_description
1 polymer ?
#
loop_
_entity_poly.entity_id
_entity_poly.type
_entity_poly.pdbx_seq_one_letter_code
_entity_poly.pdbx_strand_id
1 'polypeptide(L)'
;MMMNIRYNEQPVLLTKEVAKLYSVQQKEIGKNFLEHIERFEEGEHFYLLEDEELEMFIKEYPKAVSQQEDYVFLWTDKGLYEHARLLNGKNVWRAYCEYIYHNFEYWEKVQRFIRIVQNAASFIETHPYSNELMRGCNRK
;
A
#
# COMPACT_ATOMS: atom_id res chain seq x y z
N MET A 1 14.31 4.20 3.64
CA MET A 1 13.11 4.28 2.77
C MET A 1 12.37 2.96 2.89
N MET A 2 11.06 2.99 3.17
CA MET A 2 10.19 1.80 3.16
C MET A 2 9.80 1.47 1.71
N MET A 3 9.60 0.20 1.38
CA MET A 3 9.15 -0.18 0.04
C MET A 3 7.65 0.13 -0.07
N ASN A 4 7.23 0.63 -1.23
CA ASN A 4 5.81 0.86 -1.52
C ASN A 4 5.26 -0.42 -2.14
N ILE A 5 4.75 -1.30 -1.29
CA ILE A 5 4.15 -2.58 -1.70
C ILE A 5 2.64 -2.45 -1.61
N ARG A 6 1.96 -2.96 -2.64
CA ARG A 6 0.50 -2.98 -2.69
C ARG A 6 -0.01 -4.41 -2.90
N TYR A 7 -1.08 -4.72 -2.20
CA TYR A 7 -1.81 -5.98 -2.34
C TYR A 7 -3.30 -5.65 -2.22
N ASN A 8 -4.13 -6.19 -3.11
CA ASN A 8 -5.56 -5.84 -3.22
C ASN A 8 -5.82 -4.32 -3.21
N GLU A 9 -5.04 -3.59 -4.02
CA GLU A 9 -5.10 -2.11 -4.17
C GLU A 9 -4.77 -1.28 -2.92
N GLN A 10 -4.40 -1.93 -1.81
CA GLN A 10 -4.09 -1.30 -0.54
C GLN A 10 -2.58 -1.36 -0.22
N PRO A 11 -2.01 -0.34 0.45
CA PRO A 11 -0.64 -0.41 0.92
C PRO A 11 -0.50 -1.45 2.03
N VAL A 12 0.52 -2.29 1.94
CA VAL A 12 0.80 -3.34 2.94
C VAL A 12 2.28 -3.31 3.33
N LEU A 13 2.57 -3.79 4.54
CA LEU A 13 3.94 -3.96 5.03
C LEU A 13 4.23 -5.42 5.36
N LEU A 14 5.44 -5.89 5.09
CA LEU A 14 5.89 -7.19 5.58
C LEU A 14 6.20 -7.13 7.07
N THR A 15 6.17 -8.26 7.77
CA THR A 15 6.56 -8.36 9.20
C THR A 15 7.90 -7.69 9.51
N LYS A 16 8.89 -7.80 8.62
CA LYS A 16 10.20 -7.13 8.74
C LYS A 16 10.13 -5.60 8.68
N GLU A 17 9.19 -5.07 7.91
CA GLU A 17 8.96 -3.64 7.77
C GLU A 17 8.16 -3.09 8.94
N VAL A 18 7.19 -3.84 9.47
CA VAL A 18 6.48 -3.52 10.72
C VAL A 18 7.45 -3.45 11.90
N ALA A 19 8.32 -4.45 12.02
CA ALA A 19 9.36 -4.48 13.04
C ALA A 19 10.27 -3.25 12.95
N LYS A 20 10.67 -2.87 11.74
CA LYS A 20 11.46 -1.67 11.49
C LYS A 20 10.69 -0.39 11.81
N LEU A 21 9.41 -0.30 11.46
CA LEU A 21 8.54 0.84 11.76
C LEU A 21 8.52 1.12 13.26
N TYR A 22 8.27 0.08 14.05
CA TYR A 22 8.14 0.20 15.51
C TYR A 22 9.46 0.10 16.26
N SER A 23 10.58 -0.10 15.55
CA SER A 23 11.92 -0.30 16.14
C SER A 23 11.95 -1.47 17.14
N VAL A 24 11.28 -2.57 16.78
CA VAL A 24 11.21 -3.81 17.56
C VAL A 24 11.76 -4.99 16.76
N GLN A 25 11.95 -6.16 17.38
CA GLN A 25 12.36 -7.35 16.66
C GLN A 25 11.19 -8.00 15.91
N GLN A 26 11.44 -8.65 14.76
CA GLN A 26 10.41 -9.35 14.00
C GLN A 26 9.67 -10.41 14.83
N LYS A 27 10.39 -11.10 15.71
CA LYS A 27 9.84 -12.09 16.64
C LYS A 27 8.79 -11.49 17.60
N GLU A 28 8.91 -10.20 17.94
CA GLU A 28 7.94 -9.53 18.82
C GLU A 28 6.63 -9.26 18.08
N ILE A 29 6.69 -8.94 16.79
CA ILE A 29 5.50 -8.78 15.93
C ILE A 29 4.76 -10.12 15.84
N GLY A 30 5.47 -11.20 15.50
CA GLY A 30 4.88 -12.54 15.39
C GLY A 30 4.34 -13.06 16.73
N LYS A 31 5.08 -12.87 17.83
CA LYS A 31 4.62 -13.26 19.17
C LYS A 31 3.33 -12.53 19.55
N ASN A 32 3.30 -11.20 19.40
CA ASN A 32 2.11 -10.41 19.75
C ASN A 32 0.90 -10.77 18.89
N PHE A 33 1.12 -11.09 17.60
CA PHE A 33 0.06 -11.59 16.75
C PHE A 33 -0.51 -12.93 17.24
N LEU A 34 0.35 -13.92 17.51
CA LEU A 34 -0.10 -15.24 17.96
C LEU A 34 -0.78 -15.22 19.33
N GLU A 35 -0.29 -14.40 20.26
CA GLU A 35 -0.89 -14.26 21.60
C GLU A 35 -2.23 -13.53 21.61
N HIS A 36 -2.54 -12.79 20.53
CA HIS A 36 -3.73 -11.95 20.41
C HIS A 36 -4.45 -12.12 19.08
N ILE A 37 -4.38 -13.33 18.50
CA ILE A 37 -4.89 -13.63 17.17
C ILE A 37 -6.38 -13.31 17.05
N GLU A 38 -7.14 -13.35 18.14
CA GLU A 38 -8.54 -12.98 18.21
C GLU A 38 -8.83 -11.52 17.86
N ARG A 39 -7.80 -10.66 17.83
CA ARG A 39 -7.90 -9.24 17.43
C ARG A 39 -7.66 -9.03 15.95
N PHE A 40 -7.22 -10.06 15.24
CA PHE A 40 -6.84 -9.98 13.85
C PHE A 40 -7.80 -10.81 13.01
N GLU A 41 -8.17 -10.25 11.88
CA GLU A 41 -9.03 -10.89 10.89
C GLU A 41 -8.29 -10.84 9.56
N GLU A 42 -8.16 -11.99 8.93
CA GLU A 42 -7.55 -12.12 7.61
C GLU A 42 -8.39 -11.39 6.55
N GLY A 43 -7.74 -10.72 5.61
CA GLY A 43 -8.37 -9.82 4.64
C GLY A 43 -8.63 -8.41 5.18
N GLU A 44 -8.70 -8.23 6.50
CA GLU A 44 -8.87 -6.92 7.14
C GLU A 44 -7.56 -6.38 7.72
N HIS A 45 -6.90 -7.17 8.55
CA HIS A 45 -5.73 -6.78 9.33
C HIS A 45 -4.43 -7.30 8.70
N PHE A 46 -4.51 -8.46 8.05
CA PHE A 46 -3.39 -9.06 7.35
C PHE A 46 -3.88 -9.92 6.18
N TYR A 47 -2.95 -10.25 5.29
CA TYR A 47 -3.08 -11.33 4.32
C TYR A 47 -1.94 -12.33 4.58
N LEU A 48 -2.26 -13.62 4.63
CA LEU A 48 -1.27 -14.68 4.65
C LEU A 48 -1.10 -15.21 3.22
N LEU A 49 0.09 -15.03 2.65
CA LEU A 49 0.40 -15.55 1.32
C LEU A 49 1.19 -16.85 1.46
N GLU A 50 0.70 -17.88 0.80
CA GLU A 50 1.29 -19.22 0.73
C GLU A 50 1.20 -19.74 -0.71
N ASP A 51 1.95 -20.81 -1.03
CA ASP A 51 1.90 -21.51 -2.31
C ASP A 51 1.93 -20.57 -3.54
N GLU A 52 0.93 -20.68 -4.42
CA GLU A 52 0.84 -19.93 -5.69
C GLU A 52 0.74 -18.40 -5.47
N GLU A 53 0.07 -17.96 -4.41
CA GLU A 53 -0.05 -16.54 -4.10
C GLU A 53 1.30 -15.94 -3.71
N LEU A 54 2.10 -16.68 -2.95
CA LEU A 54 3.44 -16.27 -2.56
C LEU A 54 4.38 -16.23 -3.78
N GLU A 55 4.30 -17.22 -4.68
CA GLU A 55 5.09 -17.24 -5.92
C GLU A 55 4.79 -16.02 -6.80
N MET A 56 3.51 -15.69 -6.98
CA MET A 56 3.08 -14.50 -7.72
C MET A 56 3.58 -13.22 -7.06
N PHE A 57 3.47 -13.12 -5.73
CA PHE A 57 3.94 -11.96 -4.98
C PHE A 57 5.47 -11.78 -5.08
N ILE A 58 6.25 -12.87 -4.97
CA ILE A 58 7.71 -12.82 -5.14
C ILE A 58 8.08 -12.37 -6.56
N LYS A 59 7.33 -12.81 -7.58
CA LYS A 59 7.55 -12.39 -8.97
C LYS A 59 7.28 -10.90 -9.17
N GLU A 60 6.26 -10.36 -8.52
CA GLU A 60 5.94 -8.92 -8.56
C GLU A 60 6.94 -8.09 -7.73
N TYR A 61 7.33 -8.58 -6.55
CA TYR A 61 8.20 -7.91 -5.59
C TYR A 61 9.45 -8.73 -5.24
N PRO A 62 10.39 -8.95 -6.18
CA PRO A 62 11.52 -9.88 -6.02
C PRO A 62 12.54 -9.48 -4.93
N LYS A 63 12.46 -8.27 -4.39
CA LYS A 63 13.31 -7.78 -3.29
C LYS A 63 12.58 -7.76 -1.94
N ALA A 64 11.27 -8.02 -1.93
CA ALA A 64 10.46 -7.99 -0.73
C ALA A 64 10.62 -9.26 0.09
N VAL A 65 10.76 -10.43 -0.53
CA VAL A 65 10.76 -11.74 0.14
C VAL A 65 11.89 -12.60 -0.43
N SER A 66 12.48 -13.45 0.40
CA SER A 66 13.41 -14.48 -0.08
C SER A 66 12.65 -15.59 -0.80
N GLN A 67 13.23 -16.20 -1.83
CA GLN A 67 12.62 -17.34 -2.53
C GLN A 67 12.51 -18.62 -1.67
N GLN A 68 13.03 -18.60 -0.44
CA GLN A 68 13.04 -19.73 0.49
C GLN A 68 11.98 -19.63 1.59
N GLU A 69 11.20 -18.56 1.63
CA GLU A 69 10.10 -18.44 2.59
C GLU A 69 8.92 -19.30 2.12
N ASP A 70 8.33 -20.07 3.03
CA ASP A 70 7.15 -20.89 2.74
C ASP A 70 5.84 -20.08 2.85
N TYR A 71 5.87 -18.96 3.58
CA TYR A 71 4.73 -18.08 3.78
C TYR A 71 5.15 -16.63 4.08
N VAL A 72 4.28 -15.66 3.82
CA VAL A 72 4.49 -14.24 4.17
C VAL A 72 3.22 -13.60 4.69
N PHE A 73 3.36 -12.88 5.81
CA PHE A 73 2.32 -11.97 6.29
C PHE A 73 2.48 -10.57 5.70
N LEU A 74 1.39 -10.07 5.11
CA LEU A 74 1.23 -8.71 4.65
C LEU A 74 0.27 -7.95 5.58
N TRP A 75 0.75 -6.90 6.23
CA TRP A 75 0.01 -6.14 7.24
C TRP A 75 -0.63 -4.89 6.65
N THR A 76 -1.93 -4.72 6.85
CA THR A 76 -2.68 -3.52 6.45
C THR A 76 -2.49 -2.39 7.47
N ASP A 77 -3.02 -1.21 7.19
CA ASP A 77 -3.07 -0.10 8.14
C ASP A 77 -3.81 -0.44 9.45
N LYS A 78 -4.86 -1.27 9.37
CA LYS A 78 -5.58 -1.83 10.53
C LYS A 78 -4.70 -2.82 11.31
N GLY A 79 -3.97 -3.71 10.62
CA GLY A 79 -3.04 -4.61 11.30
C GLY A 79 -1.93 -3.88 12.04
N LEU A 80 -1.41 -2.81 11.43
CA LEU A 80 -0.44 -1.91 12.06
C LEU A 80 -1.03 -1.23 13.31
N TYR A 81 -2.28 -0.77 13.25
CA TYR A 81 -2.96 -0.22 14.43
C TYR A 81 -3.01 -1.23 15.58
N GLU A 82 -3.38 -2.48 15.31
CA GLU A 82 -3.44 -3.52 16.33
C GLU A 82 -2.07 -3.84 16.92
N HIS A 83 -1.03 -3.91 16.10
CA HIS A 83 0.34 -4.04 16.59
C HIS A 83 0.78 -2.86 17.46
N ALA A 84 0.47 -1.62 17.05
CA ALA A 84 0.79 -0.43 17.83
C ALA A 84 0.08 -0.45 19.19
N ARG A 85 -1.17 -0.90 19.21
CA ARG A 85 -1.99 -1.06 20.41
C ARG A 85 -1.42 -2.10 21.37
N LEU A 86 -0.96 -3.24 20.85
CA LEU A 86 -0.37 -4.31 21.65
C LEU A 86 1.02 -3.94 22.21
N LEU A 87 1.86 -3.29 21.41
CA LEU A 87 3.19 -2.83 21.84
C LEU A 87 3.12 -1.66 22.85
N ASN A 88 2.04 -0.87 22.79
CA ASN A 88 1.68 0.16 23.76
C ASN A 88 2.83 1.11 24.19
N GLY A 89 3.53 1.69 23.21
CA GLY A 89 4.66 2.60 23.44
C GLY A 89 4.46 3.96 22.79
N LYS A 90 4.88 5.05 23.46
CA LYS A 90 4.82 6.40 22.88
C LYS A 90 5.51 6.51 21.52
N ASN A 91 6.68 5.88 21.38
CA ASN A 91 7.44 5.88 20.12
C ASN A 91 6.74 5.04 19.04
N VAL A 92 6.07 3.96 19.42
CA VAL A 92 5.31 3.07 18.53
C VAL A 92 4.11 3.81 17.96
N TRP A 93 3.32 4.46 18.81
CA TRP A 93 2.20 5.30 18.39
C TRP A 93 2.64 6.46 17.49
N ARG A 94 3.77 7.12 17.81
CA ARG A 94 4.34 8.16 16.94
C ARG A 94 4.68 7.60 15.56
N ALA A 95 5.37 6.46 15.49
CA ALA A 95 5.74 5.84 14.23
C ALA A 95 4.50 5.44 13.41
N TYR A 96 3.45 4.91 14.06
CA TYR A 96 2.17 4.62 13.40
C TYR A 96 1.52 5.87 12.82
N CYS A 97 1.43 6.95 13.60
CA CYS A 97 0.87 8.22 13.13
C CYS A 97 1.67 8.81 11.95
N GLU A 98 3.00 8.74 11.99
CA GLU A 98 3.86 9.18 10.89
C GLU A 98 3.64 8.33 9.62
N TYR A 99 3.51 7.01 9.76
CA TYR A 99 3.18 6.11 8.66
C TYR A 99 1.83 6.46 8.03
N ILE A 100 0.78 6.64 8.85
CA ILE A 100 -0.55 7.02 8.36
C ILE A 100 -0.50 8.39 7.68
N TYR A 101 0.14 9.38 8.28
CA TYR A 101 0.27 10.72 7.72
C TYR A 101 0.89 10.68 6.31
N HIS A 102 1.99 9.95 6.12
CA HIS A 102 2.64 9.85 4.83
C HIS A 102 1.84 9.08 3.79
N ASN A 103 1.15 8.01 4.19
CA ASN A 103 0.30 7.25 3.28
C ASN A 103 -0.95 8.04 2.87
N PHE A 104 -1.60 8.73 3.81
CA PHE A 104 -2.77 9.56 3.52
C PHE A 104 -2.41 10.78 2.68
N GLU A 105 -1.29 11.45 2.96
CA GLU A 105 -0.81 12.60 2.15
C GLU A 105 -0.47 12.17 0.72
N TYR A 106 0.10 10.97 0.54
CA TYR A 106 0.33 10.40 -0.78
C TYR A 106 -0.99 10.15 -1.52
N TRP A 107 -1.99 9.57 -0.85
CA TRP A 107 -3.30 9.32 -1.43
C TRP A 107 -4.08 10.59 -1.78
N GLU A 108 -4.06 11.62 -0.94
CA GLU A 108 -4.63 12.94 -1.24
C GLU A 108 -4.00 13.56 -2.50
N LYS A 109 -2.68 13.45 -2.66
CA LYS A 109 -1.99 13.94 -3.87
C LYS A 109 -2.39 13.15 -5.11
N VAL A 110 -2.49 11.81 -5.00
CA VAL A 110 -2.96 10.95 -6.10
C VAL A 110 -4.41 11.27 -6.47
N GLN A 111 -5.31 11.38 -5.49
CA GLN A 111 -6.71 11.74 -5.72
C GLN A 111 -6.85 13.11 -6.38
N ARG A 112 -6.06 14.09 -5.93
CA ARG A 112 -6.00 15.42 -6.54
C ARG A 112 -5.52 15.35 -8.00
N PHE A 113 -4.50 14.54 -8.28
CA PHE A 113 -3.98 14.37 -9.65
C PHE A 113 -5.00 13.68 -10.56
N ILE A 114 -5.63 12.59 -10.09
CA ILE A 114 -6.71 11.89 -10.80
C ILE A 114 -7.83 12.87 -11.16
N ARG A 115 -8.25 13.71 -10.20
CA ARG A 115 -9.28 14.73 -10.45
C ARG A 115 -8.88 15.72 -11.56
N ILE A 116 -7.63 16.16 -11.57
CA ILE A 116 -7.12 17.07 -12.62
C ILE A 116 -7.15 16.37 -13.98
N VAL A 117 -6.67 15.13 -14.07
CA VAL A 117 -6.64 14.36 -15.31
C VAL A 117 -8.05 14.06 -15.82
N GLN A 118 -8.98 13.68 -14.94
CA GLN A 118 -10.38 13.47 -15.28
C GLN A 118 -11.03 14.76 -15.80
N ASN A 119 -10.79 15.89 -15.14
CA ASN A 119 -11.29 17.19 -15.60
C ASN A 119 -10.75 17.54 -17.00
N ALA A 120 -9.48 17.26 -17.25
CA ALA A 120 -8.86 17.49 -18.56
C ALA A 120 -9.41 16.52 -19.63
N ALA A 121 -9.59 15.24 -19.31
CA ALA A 121 -10.19 14.25 -20.22
C ALA A 121 -11.62 14.65 -20.60
N SER A 122 -12.46 14.97 -19.62
CA SER A 122 -13.82 15.50 -19.85
C SER A 122 -13.81 16.76 -20.69
N PHE A 123 -12.83 17.66 -20.48
CA PHE A 123 -12.68 18.87 -21.30
C PHE A 123 -12.39 18.53 -22.77
N ILE A 124 -11.50 17.57 -23.04
CA ILE A 124 -11.16 17.14 -24.41
C ILE A 124 -12.34 16.42 -25.07
N GLU A 125 -13.06 15.58 -24.34
CA GLU A 125 -14.25 14.88 -24.85
C GLU A 125 -15.41 15.84 -25.17
N THR A 126 -15.58 16.88 -24.36
CA THR A 126 -16.61 17.91 -24.57
C THR A 126 -16.21 18.98 -25.59
N HIS A 127 -14.91 19.11 -25.85
CA HIS A 127 -14.34 20.04 -26.84
C HIS A 127 -13.36 19.30 -27.75
N PRO A 128 -13.84 18.35 -28.57
CA PRO A 128 -12.99 17.68 -29.55
C PRO A 128 -12.51 18.76 -30.51
N TYR A 129 -11.23 19.11 -30.44
CA TYR A 129 -10.66 20.15 -31.28
C TYR A 129 -11.07 19.88 -32.74
N SER A 130 -11.68 20.90 -33.32
CA SER A 130 -12.30 20.90 -34.63
C SER A 130 -11.36 20.32 -35.69
N ASN A 131 -11.76 19.18 -36.27
CA ASN A 131 -11.22 18.67 -37.54
C ASN A 131 -11.41 19.66 -38.72
N GLU A 132 -11.90 20.88 -38.47
CA GLU A 132 -12.08 21.95 -39.44
C GLU A 132 -10.80 22.77 -39.68
N LEU A 133 -9.86 22.85 -38.72
CA LEU A 133 -8.64 23.65 -38.92
C LEU A 133 -7.57 22.96 -39.79
N MET A 134 -7.57 21.61 -39.89
CA MET A 134 -6.65 20.87 -40.76
C MET A 134 -7.17 20.70 -42.20
N ARG A 135 -8.46 20.98 -42.46
CA ARG A 135 -9.05 20.94 -43.81
C ARG A 135 -8.95 22.26 -44.58
N GLY A 136 -8.67 23.37 -43.89
CA GLY A 136 -8.52 24.70 -44.50
C GLY A 136 -7.18 24.96 -45.17
N CYS A 137 -6.13 24.19 -44.87
CA CYS A 137 -4.78 24.41 -45.40
C CYS A 137 -4.49 23.71 -46.75
N ASN A 138 -5.48 23.01 -47.34
CA ASN A 138 -5.33 22.29 -48.62
C ASN A 138 -6.20 22.84 -49.76
N ARG A 139 -6.60 24.12 -49.67
CA ARG A 139 -7.15 24.86 -50.81
C ARG A 139 -6.75 26.33 -50.75
N LYS A 140 -5.58 26.64 -51.31
CA LYS A 140 -5.34 27.67 -52.35
C LYS A 140 -3.85 27.88 -52.56
#